data_AF-A0A3Q2CBY0-F1
#
_entry.id   AF-A0A3Q2CBY0-F1
#
_cell.length_a   1.000
_cell.length_b   1.000
_cell.length_c   1.000
_cell.angle_alpha   90.00
_cell.angle_beta   90.00
_cell.angle_gamma   90.00
#
_symmetry.space_group_name_H-M   'P 1'
#
loop_
_entity.id
_entity.type
_entity.pdbx_description
1 polymer ?
#
loop_
_entity_poly.entity_id
_entity_poly.type
_entity_poly.pdbx_seq_one_letter_code
_entity_poly.pdbx_strand_id
1 'polypeptide(L)'
;IIWHAFLMLPELQLWTAVSPGSLFDSLKNIQSGHFPGAINMPYTTFLDSSGKHHNTEALTKLFKDAGVDLEKPIWASCGSGVTACHILLAADRLGRADLFLYDGAWVEWFKRASPDLIISEGKGKKE
;
A
#
# COMPACT_ATOMS: atom_id res chain seq x y z
N ILE A 1 -18.08 3.31 -6.77
CA ILE A 1 -17.98 4.59 -6.02
C ILE A 1 -16.52 4.91 -5.68
N ILE A 2 -15.79 4.03 -4.97
CA ILE A 2 -14.38 4.25 -4.58
C ILE A 2 -13.45 4.64 -5.75
N TRP A 3 -13.59 4.02 -6.93
CA TRP A 3 -12.72 4.26 -8.11
C TRP A 3 -12.62 5.73 -8.55
N HIS A 4 -13.73 6.48 -8.60
CA HIS A 4 -13.70 7.90 -8.96
C HIS A 4 -13.15 8.79 -7.84
N ALA A 5 -13.38 8.44 -6.57
CA ALA A 5 -12.80 9.18 -5.45
C ALA A 5 -11.26 9.08 -5.46
N PHE A 6 -10.72 7.91 -5.77
CA PHE A 6 -9.27 7.68 -5.79
C PHE A 6 -8.53 8.54 -6.82
N LEU A 7 -9.07 8.70 -8.04
CA LEU A 7 -8.45 9.51 -9.09
C LEU A 7 -8.63 11.03 -8.90
N MET A 8 -9.49 11.45 -7.98
CA MET A 8 -9.87 12.86 -7.75
C MET A 8 -9.21 13.48 -6.51
N LEU A 9 -8.41 12.71 -5.75
CA LEU A 9 -7.82 13.12 -4.48
C LEU A 9 -6.28 13.10 -4.56
N PRO A 10 -5.63 14.16 -5.07
CA PRO A 10 -4.17 14.23 -5.22
C PRO A 10 -3.40 14.30 -3.88
N GLU A 11 -4.10 14.33 -2.74
CA GLU A 11 -3.50 14.28 -1.40
C GLU A 11 -3.50 12.86 -0.76
N LEU A 12 -3.91 11.84 -1.52
CA LEU A 12 -3.88 10.44 -1.07
C LEU A 12 -2.46 9.91 -0.92
N GLN A 13 -2.02 9.72 0.32
CA GLN A 13 -0.90 8.83 0.63
C GLN A 13 -1.37 7.38 0.51
N LEU A 14 -1.29 6.83 -0.70
CA LEU A 14 -1.53 5.40 -0.93
C LEU A 14 -0.26 4.60 -0.62
N TRP A 15 -0.41 3.61 0.23
CA TRP A 15 0.67 2.74 0.68
C TRP A 15 0.58 1.35 0.06
N THR A 16 1.72 0.75 -0.28
CA THR A 16 1.78 -0.66 -0.71
C THR A 16 2.51 -1.52 0.32
N ALA A 17 1.78 -2.44 0.97
CA ALA A 17 2.32 -3.45 1.87
C ALA A 17 2.80 -4.71 1.12
N VAL A 18 3.61 -4.52 0.07
CA VAL A 18 4.01 -5.58 -0.87
C VAL A 18 5.43 -6.06 -0.57
N SER A 19 5.56 -7.34 -0.22
CA SER A 19 6.85 -8.02 -0.28
C SER A 19 7.21 -8.31 -1.75
N PRO A 20 8.45 -8.04 -2.21
CA PRO A 20 8.85 -8.39 -3.57
C PRO A 20 8.70 -9.90 -3.84
N GLY A 21 7.95 -10.24 -4.90
CA GLY A 21 8.07 -11.52 -5.60
C GLY A 21 7.08 -12.66 -5.28
N SER A 22 6.30 -12.65 -4.20
CA SER A 22 5.54 -13.86 -3.81
C SER A 22 4.09 -13.98 -4.33
N LEU A 23 3.34 -12.88 -4.43
CA LEU A 23 1.89 -12.96 -4.74
C LEU A 23 1.57 -12.99 -6.24
N PHE A 24 2.35 -12.29 -7.06
CA PHE A 24 1.98 -12.05 -8.46
C PHE A 24 2.26 -13.26 -9.37
N ASP A 25 3.30 -14.06 -9.08
CA ASP A 25 3.66 -15.26 -9.85
C ASP A 25 2.54 -16.33 -9.90
N SER A 26 1.66 -16.37 -8.89
CA SER A 26 0.50 -17.27 -8.87
C SER A 26 -0.64 -16.79 -9.77
N LEU A 27 -0.76 -15.47 -9.97
CA LEU A 27 -1.84 -14.84 -10.72
C LEU A 27 -1.43 -14.63 -12.17
N LYS A 28 -1.55 -15.70 -12.97
CA LYS A 28 -1.06 -15.89 -14.37
C LYS A 28 -1.23 -14.75 -15.40
N ASN A 29 -1.90 -13.64 -15.09
CA ASN A 29 -2.05 -12.46 -15.97
C ASN A 29 -1.94 -11.12 -15.21
N ILE A 30 -1.30 -11.07 -14.03
CA ILE A 30 -1.11 -9.82 -13.26
C ILE A 30 0.38 -9.57 -13.10
N GLN A 31 0.85 -8.46 -13.67
CA GLN A 31 2.25 -8.07 -13.57
C GLN A 31 2.51 -7.33 -12.26
N SER A 32 3.74 -7.46 -11.74
CA SER A 32 4.23 -6.62 -10.64
C SER A 32 4.28 -5.15 -11.06
N GLY A 33 3.89 -4.27 -10.14
CA GLY A 33 3.94 -2.82 -10.31
C GLY A 33 3.35 -2.12 -9.10
N HIS A 34 3.19 -0.81 -9.19
CA HIS A 34 2.56 0.02 -8.16
C HIS A 34 1.78 1.19 -8.77
N PHE A 35 1.00 1.84 -7.91
CA PHE A 35 0.22 3.03 -8.23
C PHE A 35 1.16 4.25 -8.35
N PRO A 36 0.84 5.24 -9.20
CA PRO A 36 1.53 6.52 -9.20
C PRO A 36 1.51 7.17 -7.81
N GLY A 37 2.66 7.68 -7.37
CA GLY A 37 2.82 8.31 -6.05
C GLY A 37 2.77 7.35 -4.85
N ALA A 38 2.64 6.04 -5.05
CA ALA A 38 2.59 5.09 -3.93
C ALA A 38 3.92 5.00 -3.17
N ILE A 39 3.80 4.91 -1.84
CA ILE A 39 4.95 4.70 -0.95
C ILE A 39 4.98 3.22 -0.53
N ASN A 40 6.12 2.57 -0.74
CA ASN A 40 6.28 1.15 -0.43
C ASN A 40 6.78 0.94 1.00
N MET A 41 5.95 0.34 1.85
CA MET A 41 6.34 -0.11 3.19
C MET A 41 5.98 -1.60 3.35
N PRO A 42 6.95 -2.52 3.13
CA PRO A 42 6.71 -3.94 3.32
C PRO A 42 6.24 -4.23 4.74
N TYR A 43 5.16 -5.00 4.91
CA TYR A 43 4.53 -5.21 6.23
C TYR A 43 5.49 -5.76 7.31
N THR A 44 6.55 -6.46 6.89
CA THR A 44 7.61 -6.98 7.76
C THR A 44 8.42 -5.90 8.45
N THR A 45 8.50 -4.67 7.92
CA THR A 45 9.24 -3.57 8.56
C THR A 45 8.56 -3.05 9.82
N PHE A 46 7.27 -3.35 10.02
CA PHE A 46 6.53 -3.00 11.24
C PHE A 46 6.70 -4.04 12.36
N LEU A 47 7.34 -5.19 12.07
CA LEU A 47 7.43 -6.34 12.95
C LEU A 47 8.85 -6.54 13.50
N ASP A 48 8.95 -6.82 14.80
CA ASP A 48 10.19 -7.27 15.44
C ASP A 48 10.50 -8.75 15.14
N SER A 49 11.66 -9.22 15.62
CA SER A 49 12.11 -10.61 15.46
C SER A 49 11.23 -11.64 16.19
N SER A 50 10.30 -11.22 17.04
CA SER A 50 9.27 -12.07 17.66
C SER A 50 7.95 -12.10 16.87
N GLY A 51 7.85 -11.34 15.77
CA GLY A 51 6.65 -11.21 14.96
C GLY A 51 5.60 -10.27 15.56
N LYS A 52 5.98 -9.39 16.51
CA LYS A 52 5.08 -8.39 17.10
C LYS A 52 5.32 -7.01 16.48
N HIS A 53 4.29 -6.17 16.45
CA HIS A 53 4.50 -4.76 16.09
C HIS A 53 5.49 -4.09 17.03
N HIS A 54 6.36 -3.25 16.47
CA HIS A 54 7.26 -2.39 17.24
C HIS A 54 6.50 -1.45 18.20
N ASN A 55 7.26 -0.80 19.10
CA ASN A 55 6.72 0.24 19.96
C ASN A 55 6.34 1.51 19.17
N THR A 56 5.55 2.37 19.80
CA THR A 56 5.03 3.63 19.24
C THR A 56 6.14 4.54 18.70
N GLU A 57 7.32 4.55 19.33
CA GLU A 57 8.45 5.38 18.96
C GLU A 57 9.08 4.90 17.64
N ALA A 58 9.32 3.60 17.50
CA ALA A 58 9.87 3.00 16.28
C ALA A 58 8.85 3.02 15.14
N LEU A 59 7.57 2.77 15.40
CA LEU A 59 6.50 2.91 14.40
C LEU A 59 6.43 4.35 13.88
N THR A 60 6.46 5.36 14.76
CA THR A 60 6.51 6.78 14.36
C THR A 60 7.73 7.08 13.50
N LYS A 61 8.90 6.50 13.84
CA LYS A 61 10.12 6.67 13.04
C LYS A 61 9.97 6.04 11.64
N LEU A 62 9.45 4.83 11.54
CA LEU A 62 9.23 4.13 10.27
C LEU A 62 8.34 4.93 9.31
N PHE A 63 7.23 5.49 9.81
CA PHE A 63 6.36 6.35 9.00
C PHE A 63 7.06 7.62 8.52
N LYS A 64 7.84 8.29 9.39
CA LYS A 64 8.59 9.50 9.05
C LYS A 64 9.75 9.23 8.08
N ASP A 65 10.50 8.15 8.28
CA ASP A 65 11.58 7.72 7.40
C ASP A 65 11.07 7.38 5.99
N ALA A 66 9.86 6.81 5.90
CA ALA A 66 9.16 6.56 4.64
C ALA A 66 8.57 7.82 3.97
N GLY A 67 8.75 9.01 4.58
CA GLY A 67 8.29 10.28 4.04
C GLY A 67 6.81 10.58 4.26
N VAL A 68 6.13 9.88 5.18
CA VAL A 68 4.71 10.13 5.44
C VAL A 68 4.46 11.06 6.62
N ASP A 69 3.82 12.17 6.26
CA ASP A 69 3.03 13.02 7.13
C ASP A 69 1.80 12.25 7.62
N LEU A 70 1.84 11.83 8.88
CA LEU A 70 0.76 11.09 9.55
C LEU A 70 -0.55 11.90 9.64
N GLU A 71 -0.56 13.21 9.36
CA GLU A 71 -1.61 14.12 9.85
C GLU A 71 -2.90 14.37 9.02
N LYS A 72 -3.25 13.83 7.84
CA LYS A 72 -2.68 12.75 7.01
C LYS A 72 -3.64 11.55 6.92
N PRO A 73 -4.77 11.60 6.19
CA PRO A 73 -5.57 10.40 5.92
C PRO A 73 -4.74 9.31 5.23
N ILE A 74 -4.66 8.13 5.86
CA ILE A 74 -3.80 7.02 5.43
C ILE A 74 -4.63 6.02 4.65
N TRP A 75 -4.21 5.73 3.41
CA TRP A 75 -4.84 4.72 2.57
C TRP A 75 -3.89 3.55 2.35
N ALA A 76 -4.20 2.39 2.93
CA ALA A 76 -3.39 1.20 2.75
C ALA A 76 -3.92 0.29 1.65
N SER A 77 -2.99 -0.29 0.89
CA SER A 77 -3.22 -1.27 -0.16
C SER A 77 -2.09 -2.30 -0.16
N CYS A 78 -2.27 -3.42 -0.84
CA CYS A 78 -1.20 -4.37 -1.10
C CYS A 78 -1.49 -5.13 -2.40
N GLY A 79 -1.17 -6.43 -2.45
CA GLY A 79 -1.61 -7.28 -3.55
C GLY A 79 -3.12 -7.58 -3.52
N SER A 80 -3.68 -7.90 -2.34
CA SER A 80 -5.04 -8.45 -2.19
C SER A 80 -5.74 -8.00 -0.89
N GLY A 81 -5.51 -6.78 -0.42
CA GLY A 81 -6.13 -6.20 0.78
C GLY A 81 -5.58 -6.69 2.14
N VAL A 82 -5.04 -7.91 2.24
CA VAL A 82 -4.70 -8.54 3.54
C VAL A 82 -3.53 -7.89 4.27
N THR A 83 -2.33 -7.87 3.70
CA THR A 83 -1.12 -7.36 4.39
C THR A 83 -1.14 -5.85 4.64
N ALA A 84 -1.99 -5.11 3.93
CA ALA A 84 -2.23 -3.69 4.13
C ALA A 84 -2.73 -3.36 5.56
N CYS A 85 -3.46 -4.29 6.18
CA CYS A 85 -3.95 -4.16 7.55
C CYS A 85 -2.84 -4.00 8.60
N HIS A 86 -1.60 -4.46 8.34
CA HIS A 86 -0.47 -4.18 9.23
C HIS A 86 -0.10 -2.70 9.28
N ILE A 87 -0.17 -2.00 8.14
CA ILE A 87 0.08 -0.55 8.07
C ILE A 87 -1.01 0.20 8.85
N LEU A 88 -2.28 -0.17 8.63
CA LEU A 88 -3.41 0.45 9.33
C LEU A 88 -3.34 0.19 10.84
N LEU A 89 -3.07 -1.04 11.28
CA LEU A 89 -2.90 -1.37 12.69
C LEU A 89 -1.67 -0.68 13.32
N ALA A 90 -0.60 -0.44 12.55
CA ALA A 90 0.53 0.35 13.02
C ALA A 90 0.15 1.83 13.22
N ALA A 91 -0.64 2.41 12.32
CA ALA A 91 -1.12 3.78 12.42
C ALA A 91 -2.19 3.96 13.53
N ASP A 92 -3.10 3.00 13.69
CA ASP A 92 -4.10 2.95 14.77
C ASP A 92 -3.42 2.97 16.15
N ARG A 93 -2.33 2.21 16.32
CA ARG A 93 -1.48 2.24 17.53
C ARG A 93 -0.81 3.59 17.79
N LEU A 94 -0.74 4.49 16.80
CA LEU A 94 -0.28 5.88 16.95
C LEU A 94 -1.45 6.87 17.17
N GLY A 95 -2.67 6.38 17.36
CA GLY A 95 -3.86 7.19 17.60
C GLY A 95 -4.49 7.79 16.34
N ARG A 96 -4.17 7.27 15.14
CA ARG A 96 -4.75 7.75 13.87
C ARG A 96 -6.16 7.19 13.65
N ALA A 97 -7.11 8.05 13.31
CA ALA A 97 -8.51 7.67 13.05
C ALA A 97 -8.86 7.57 11.55
N ASP A 98 -8.25 8.41 10.70
CA ASP A 98 -8.53 8.49 9.26
C ASP A 98 -7.79 7.40 8.47
N LEU A 99 -8.19 6.14 8.72
CA LEU A 99 -7.55 4.93 8.24
C LEU A 99 -8.46 4.18 7.25
N PHE A 100 -7.98 4.05 6.01
CA PHE A 100 -8.76 3.48 4.90
C PHE A 100 -8.04 2.31 4.24
N LEU A 101 -8.78 1.22 4.00
CA LEU A 101 -8.29 0.05 3.27
C LEU A 101 -8.82 0.07 1.84
N TYR A 102 -7.93 0.03 0.85
CA TYR A 102 -8.32 -0.30 -0.53
C TYR A 102 -8.30 -1.81 -0.74
N ASP A 103 -9.44 -2.45 -0.41
CA ASP A 103 -9.63 -3.91 -0.41
C ASP A 103 -9.36 -4.58 -1.76
N GLY A 104 -9.83 -3.98 -2.87
CA GLY A 104 -9.57 -4.47 -4.22
C GLY A 104 -8.08 -4.51 -4.61
N ALA A 105 -7.28 -3.65 -3.97
CA ALA A 105 -5.82 -3.67 -3.98
C ALA A 105 -5.20 -3.71 -5.39
N TRP A 106 -3.96 -4.19 -5.54
CA TRP A 106 -3.30 -4.28 -6.85
C TRP A 106 -4.04 -5.18 -7.85
N VAL A 107 -4.66 -6.27 -7.37
CA VAL A 107 -5.37 -7.22 -8.24
C VAL A 107 -6.56 -6.60 -8.96
N GLU A 108 -7.32 -5.73 -8.28
CA GLU A 108 -8.37 -4.94 -8.93
C GLU A 108 -7.75 -3.83 -9.79
N TRP A 109 -6.78 -3.09 -9.26
CA TRP A 109 -6.16 -1.96 -9.96
C TRP A 109 -5.59 -2.36 -11.32
N PHE A 110 -4.74 -3.37 -11.38
CA PHE A 110 -4.10 -3.81 -12.62
C PHE A 110 -5.11 -4.18 -13.71
N LYS A 111 -6.26 -4.75 -13.33
CA LYS A 111 -7.35 -5.10 -14.25
C LYS A 111 -8.09 -3.87 -14.75
N ARG A 112 -8.44 -2.94 -13.86
CA ARG A 112 -9.36 -1.82 -14.14
C ARG A 112 -8.67 -0.56 -14.63
N ALA A 113 -7.47 -0.26 -14.14
CA ALA A 113 -6.75 0.96 -14.44
C ALA A 113 -6.23 1.02 -15.88
N SER A 114 -6.22 2.24 -16.41
CA SER A 114 -5.55 2.59 -17.66
C SER A 114 -4.03 2.34 -17.57
N PRO A 115 -3.34 1.96 -18.66
CA PRO A 115 -1.92 1.59 -18.61
C PRO A 115 -0.98 2.67 -18.07
N ASP A 116 -1.30 3.95 -18.28
CA ASP A 116 -0.57 5.12 -17.76
C ASP A 116 -0.58 5.22 -16.22
N LEU A 117 -1.54 4.56 -15.57
CA LEU A 117 -1.68 4.49 -14.11
C LEU A 117 -1.04 3.23 -13.51
N ILE A 118 -0.17 2.54 -14.25
CA ILE A 118 0.53 1.32 -13.84
C ILE A 118 2.03 1.56 -13.98
N ILE A 119 2.70 1.89 -12.86
CA ILE A 119 4.16 2.02 -12.84
C ILE A 119 4.77 0.64 -12.59
N SER A 120 5.70 0.23 -13.44
CA SER A 120 6.42 -1.04 -13.34
C SER A 120 7.81 -0.89 -13.96
N GLU A 121 8.82 -1.52 -13.36
CA GLU A 121 10.17 -1.66 -13.94
C GLU A 121 10.22 -2.73 -15.05
N GLY A 122 9.14 -3.52 -15.21
CA GLY A 122 8.99 -4.52 -16.27
C GLY A 122 8.41 -3.97 -17.57
N LYS A 123 8.19 -4.86 -18.56
CA LYS A 123 7.38 -4.52 -19.74
C LYS A 123 5.95 -4.23 -19.30
N GLY A 124 5.59 -2.94 -19.26
CA GLY A 124 4.28 -2.48 -18.81
C GLY A 124 3.09 -3.12 -19.54
N LYS A 125 1.90 -2.94 -18.96
CA LYS A 125 0.63 -3.50 -19.47
C LYS A 125 0.45 -3.11 -20.94
N LYS A 126 0.53 -4.11 -21.82
CA LYS A 126 0.14 -3.95 -23.23
C LYS A 126 -1.38 -3.89 -23.31
N GLU A 127 -1.86 -3.09 -24.27
CA GLU A 127 -3.27 -2.97 -24.65
C GLU A 127 -3.86 -4.33 -25.11
#